data_AF-A0A554IVV9-F1
#
_entry.id   AF-A0A554IVV9-F1
#
_cell.length_a   1.000
_cell.length_b   1.000
_cell.length_c   1.000
_cell.angle_alpha   90.00
_cell.angle_beta   90.00
_cell.angle_gamma   90.00
#
_symmetry.space_group_name_H-M   'P 1'
#
loop_
_entity.id
_entity.type
_entity.pdbx_description
1 polymer ?
#
loop_
_entity_poly.entity_id
_entity_poly.type
_entity_poly.pdbx_seq_one_letter_code
_entity_poly.pdbx_strand_id
1 'polypeptide(L)' 'MTQYSEPLIVEITRIFKRDYNLVLSRDQALEYLDDLVDFFLAFYPLPSESARESRPPKAGGIPSPDLIYPHSC' A
#
# COMPACT_ATOMS: atom_id res chain seq x y z
N MET A 1 1.10 19.32 -3.68
CA MET A 1 2.56 19.27 -3.45
C MET A 1 2.80 18.34 -2.29
N THR A 2 3.31 17.13 -2.58
CA THR A 2 3.64 16.13 -1.57
C THR A 2 4.90 16.58 -0.84
N GLN A 3 4.85 16.68 0.49
CA GLN A 3 6.01 17.12 1.27
C GLN A 3 6.81 15.90 1.71
N TYR A 4 7.87 15.58 0.96
CA TYR A 4 8.83 14.54 1.33
C TYR A 4 9.76 15.03 2.45
N SER A 5 10.18 14.10 3.30
CA SER A 5 11.11 14.40 4.39
C SER A 5 12.53 14.59 3.86
N GLU A 6 13.30 15.51 4.45
CA GLU A 6 14.70 15.76 4.07
C GLU A 6 15.58 14.48 4.10
N PRO A 7 15.44 13.55 5.08
CA PRO A 7 16.16 12.29 5.05
C PRO A 7 15.91 11.45 3.79
N LEU A 8 14.67 11.45 3.28
CA LEU A 8 14.30 10.70 2.08
C LEU A 8 14.96 11.28 0.82
N ILE A 9 14.96 12.60 0.70
CA ILE A 9 15.59 13.33 -0.42
C ILE A 9 17.11 13.09 -0.43
N VAL A 10 17.73 13.09 0.74
CA VAL A 10 19.17 12.79 0.89
C VAL A 10 19.47 11.34 0.50
N GLU A 11 18.61 10.39 0.90
CA GLU A 11 18.80 8.97 0.60
C GLU A 11 18.73 8.70 -0.91
N ILE A 12 17.70 9.23 -1.59
CA ILE A 12 17.56 9.01 -3.03
C ILE A 12 18.71 9.64 -3.81
N THR A 13 19.14 10.84 -3.43
CA THR A 13 20.31 11.49 -4.03
C THR A 13 21.58 10.66 -3.84
N ARG A 14 21.74 10.00 -2.68
CA ARG A 14 22.87 9.11 -2.40
C ARG A 14 22.83 7.85 -3.25
N ILE A 15 21.67 7.22 -3.40
CA ILE A 15 21.48 6.03 -4.24
C ILE A 15 21.82 6.33 -5.69
N PHE A 16 21.29 7.43 -6.24
CA PHE A 16 21.58 7.84 -7.61
C PHE A 16 23.06 8.12 -7.84
N LYS A 17 23.72 8.75 -6.85
CA LYS A 17 25.17 8.98 -6.92
C LYS A 17 25.96 7.67 -6.85
N ARG A 18 25.57 6.72 -6.01
CA ARG A 18 26.29 5.45 -5.82
C ARG A 18 26.12 4.51 -7.01
N ASP A 19 24.89 4.33 -7.47
CA ASP A 19 24.53 3.25 -8.39
C ASP A 19 24.55 3.71 -9.86
N TYR A 20 24.36 5.01 -10.09
CA TYR A 20 24.27 5.60 -11.43
C TYR A 20 25.32 6.70 -11.68
N ASN A 21 26.18 7.00 -10.70
CA ASN A 21 27.14 8.11 -10.74
C ASN A 21 26.48 9.46 -11.12
N LEU A 22 25.22 9.65 -10.73
CA LEU A 22 24.42 10.81 -11.07
C LEU A 22 24.19 11.68 -9.83
N VAL A 23 24.47 12.99 -9.94
CA VAL A 23 24.22 13.95 -8.86
C VAL A 23 22.92 14.68 -9.17
N LEU A 24 21.88 14.40 -8.38
CA LEU A 24 20.58 15.04 -8.49
C LEU A 24 20.57 16.40 -7.77
N SER A 25 19.92 17.39 -8.38
CA SER A 25 19.45 18.55 -7.65
C SER A 25 18.27 18.17 -6.73
N ARG A 26 17.94 19.04 -5.77
CA ARG A 26 16.78 18.82 -4.89
C ARG A 26 15.49 18.66 -5.68
N ASP A 27 15.28 19.50 -6.69
CA ASP A 27 14.06 19.47 -7.51
C ASP A 27 13.98 18.19 -8.34
N GLN A 28 15.10 17.72 -8.90
CA GLN A 28 15.14 16.45 -9.63
C GLN A 28 14.87 15.26 -8.71
N ALA A 29 15.42 15.27 -7.49
CA ALA A 29 15.14 14.22 -6.51
C ALA A 29 13.65 14.17 -6.13
N LEU A 30 12.98 15.32 -6.04
CA LEU A 30 11.54 15.40 -5.78
C LEU A 30 10.72 14.86 -6.96
N GLU A 31 11.09 15.20 -8.20
CA GLU A 31 10.44 14.69 -9.41
C GLU A 31 10.53 13.15 -9.49
N TYR A 32 11.71 12.58 -9.24
CA TYR A 32 11.87 11.12 -9.19
C TYR A 32 11.05 10.45 -8.08
N LEU A 33 10.88 11.12 -6.93
CA LEU A 33 10.05 10.60 -5.86
C LEU A 33 8.58 10.58 -6.23
N ASP A 34 8.08 11.62 -6.90
CA ASP A 34 6.71 11.68 -7.41
C ASP A 34 6.48 10.59 -8.48
N ASP A 35 7.39 10.42 -9.45
CA ASP A 35 7.31 9.35 -10.45
C ASP A 35 7.27 7.96 -9.83
N LEU A 36 8.07 7.72 -8.79
CA LEU A 36 8.08 6.45 -8.05
C LEU A 36 6.73 6.22 -7.34
N VAL A 37 6.18 7.24 -6.68
CA VAL A 37 4.88 7.13 -6.00
C VAL A 37 3.78 6.84 -7.00
N ASP A 38 3.74 7.54 -8.13
CA ASP A 38 2.75 7.32 -9.19
C ASP A 38 2.86 5.92 -9.77
N PHE A 39 4.09 5.42 -9.99
CA PHE A 39 4.34 4.04 -10.37
C PHE A 39 3.77 3.08 -9.31
N PHE A 40 4.12 3.24 -8.03
CA PHE A 40 3.61 2.37 -6.98
C PHE A 40 2.09 2.38 -6.88
N LEU A 41 1.45 3.54 -7.00
CA LEU A 41 -0.01 3.66 -6.97
C LEU A 41 -0.68 3.00 -8.17
N ALA A 42 -0.04 3.00 -9.33
CA ALA A 42 -0.56 2.32 -10.52
C ALA A 42 -0.57 0.79 -10.38
N PHE A 43 0.42 0.22 -9.69
CA PHE A 43 0.54 -1.24 -9.53
C PHE A 43 -0.06 -1.79 -8.23
N TYR A 44 -0.11 -0.97 -7.19
CA TYR A 44 -0.66 -1.30 -5.88
C TYR A 44 -1.65 -0.21 -5.49
N PRO A 45 -2.87 -0.24 -6.06
CA PRO A 45 -3.91 0.68 -5.64
C PRO A 45 -4.07 0.51 -4.13
N LEU A 46 -3.91 1.61 -3.39
CA LEU A 46 -4.15 1.63 -1.95
C LEU A 46 -5.50 0.95 -1.72
N PRO A 47 -5.62 0.02 -0.73
CA PRO A 47 -6.91 -0.54 -0.40
C PRO A 47 -7.82 0.63 -0.06
N SER A 48 -8.71 0.98 -0.99
CA SER A 48 -9.70 2.01 -0.79
C SER A 48 -10.44 1.64 0.49
N GLU A 49 -10.53 2.55 1.46
CA GLU A 49 -11.39 2.39 2.63
C GLU A 49 -12.85 2.05 2.24
N SER A 50 -13.21 2.22 0.96
CA SER A 50 -14.43 1.76 0.32
C SER A 50 -14.65 0.23 0.28
N ALA A 51 -13.69 -0.60 0.69
CA ALA A 51 -13.88 -2.05 0.81
C ALA A 51 -14.54 -2.50 2.13
N ARG A 52 -15.11 -1.57 2.92
CA ARG A 52 -15.86 -1.88 4.15
C ARG A 52 -17.37 -1.66 4.08
N GLU A 53 -17.91 -1.17 2.98
CA GLU A 53 -19.34 -0.83 2.92
C GLU A 53 -20.00 -1.40 1.66
N SER A 54 -20.04 -2.73 1.55
CA SER A 54 -21.02 -3.44 0.70
C SER A 54 -21.04 -4.93 1.01
N ARG A 55 -21.50 -5.30 2.22
CA ARG A 55 -22.23 -6.57 2.36
C ARG A 55 -23.71 -6.23 2.50
N PRO A 56 -24.55 -6.65 1.54
CA PRO A 56 -25.98 -6.32 1.53
C PRO A 56 -26.70 -6.98 2.73
N PRO A 57 -27.77 -6.37 3.26
CA PRO A 57 -28.59 -7.01 4.27
C PRO A 57 -29.39 -8.18 3.66
N LYS A 58 -29.11 -9.39 4.17
CA LYS A 58 -29.93 -10.62 4.22
C LYS A 58 -30.50 -11.21 2.91
N ALA A 59 -30.05 -12.43 2.60
CA ALA A 59 -30.90 -13.56 2.20
C ALA A 59 -30.33 -14.79 2.91
N GLY A 60 -31.06 -15.43 3.83
CA GLY A 60 -31.93 -16.55 3.48
C GLY A 60 -31.23 -17.82 4.00
N GLY A 61 -31.90 -18.55 4.89
CA GLY A 61 -31.29 -19.52 5.81
C GLY A 61 -30.42 -20.62 5.18
N ILE A 62 -29.36 -20.96 5.89
CA ILE A 62 -28.78 -22.31 5.90
C ILE A 62 -28.72 -22.69 7.39
N PRO A 63 -29.37 -23.79 7.82
CA PRO A 63 -29.34 -24.20 9.22
C PRO A 63 -27.92 -24.60 9.62
N SER A 64 -27.49 -24.12 10.79
CA SER A 64 -26.28 -24.55 11.47
C SER A 64 -26.24 -26.08 11.53
N PRO A 65 -25.16 -26.76 11.11
CA PRO A 65 -24.96 -28.13 11.54
C PRO A 65 -24.72 -28.10 13.04
N ASP A 66 -25.65 -28.68 13.79
CA ASP A 66 -25.51 -29.03 15.19
C ASP A 66 -24.11 -29.60 15.45
N LEU A 67 -23.31 -28.87 16.21
CA LEU A 67 -22.08 -29.39 16.78
C LEU A 67 -22.49 -30.35 17.91
N ILE A 68 -22.93 -31.55 17.54
CA ILE A 68 -23.17 -32.63 18.48
C ILE A 68 -21.81 -33.05 19.04
N TYR A 69 -21.52 -32.66 20.27
CA TYR A 69 -20.46 -33.24 21.09
C TYR A 69 -20.75 -34.73 21.32
N PRO A 70 -19.86 -35.68 20.96
CA PRO A 70 -19.86 -36.98 21.60
C PRO A 70 -19.07 -36.90 22.91
N HIS A 71 -19.83 -37.06 23.99
CA HIS A 71 -19.36 -37.49 25.29
C HIS A 71 -18.60 -38.83 25.20
N SER A 72 -17.55 -38.95 26.02
CA SER A 72 -17.05 -40.17 26.65
C SER A 72 -16.25 -41.17 25.79
N CYS A 73 -14.97 -41.30 26.14
CA CYS A 73 -14.47 -42.54 26.76
C CYS A 73 -13.32 -42.21 27.72
#